data_AF-A0A1B6FMD5-F1
#
_entry.id   AF-A0A1B6FMD5-F1
#
_cell.length_a   1.000
_cell.length_b   1.000
_cell.length_c   1.000
_cell.angle_alpha   90.00
_cell.angle_beta   90.00
_cell.angle_gamma   90.00
#
_symmetry.space_group_name_H-M   'P 1'
#
loop_
_entity.id
_entity.type
_entity.pdbx_description
1 polymer ?
#
loop_
_entity_poly.entity_id
_entity_poly.type
_entity_poly.pdbx_seq_one_letter_code
_entity_poly.pdbx_strand_id
1 'polypeptide(L)'
;CSAVSGKVIQECDVVVYDRPWDKHRELTSVKCSPIADNKVRNRRDVLVGGPSPADPNNDGVKEAAKFAVAEVDRRSNSLFSSKLLVVKEAKTQVVAGVNYYLKLQLVETNCRKGAEVNSACSAVSGKVIQECDVVVYDRPWDKHRELTSVKCSPIADNKVRNRRDVLVGG
;
A
#
# COMPACT_ATOMS: atom_id res chain seq x y z
N CYS A 1 -7.07 39.06 3.44
CA CYS A 1 -6.13 39.10 2.30
C CYS A 1 -6.64 38.19 1.21
N SER A 2 -6.93 38.70 0.01
CA SER A 2 -7.38 37.91 -1.14
C SER A 2 -6.18 37.49 -1.99
N ALA A 3 -6.21 36.26 -2.52
CA ALA A 3 -5.16 35.71 -3.35
C ALA A 3 -5.09 36.45 -4.71
N VAL A 4 -3.90 36.95 -5.05
CA VAL A 4 -3.64 37.58 -6.36
C VAL A 4 -3.50 36.48 -7.42
N SER A 5 -4.33 36.55 -8.46
CA SER A 5 -4.31 35.66 -9.63
C SER A 5 -3.01 35.84 -10.42
N GLY A 6 -2.36 34.74 -10.80
CA GLY A 6 -1.18 34.73 -11.71
C GLY A 6 0.16 34.26 -11.11
N LYS A 7 0.20 33.65 -9.92
CA LYS A 7 1.46 33.15 -9.35
C LYS A 7 1.81 31.74 -9.84
N VAL A 8 2.85 31.64 -10.67
CA VAL A 8 3.51 30.38 -11.04
C VAL A 8 4.24 29.82 -9.81
N ILE A 9 3.91 28.59 -9.41
CA ILE A 9 4.63 27.89 -8.34
C ILE A 9 6.01 27.50 -8.86
N GLN A 10 7.06 27.73 -8.08
CA GLN A 10 8.44 27.36 -8.45
C GLN A 10 8.97 26.29 -7.50
N GLU A 11 9.76 25.37 -8.04
CA GLU A 11 10.57 24.41 -7.28
C GLU A 11 12.00 24.95 -7.26
N CYS A 12 12.58 25.11 -6.08
CA CYS A 12 13.90 25.71 -5.91
C CYS A 12 14.86 24.75 -5.21
N ASP A 13 16.01 24.51 -5.85
CA ASP A 13 17.16 23.85 -5.23
C ASP A 13 18.02 24.90 -4.55
N VAL A 14 18.20 24.75 -3.24
CA VAL A 14 18.91 25.72 -2.40
C VAL A 14 20.10 25.04 -1.74
N VAL A 15 21.27 25.66 -1.86
CA VAL A 15 22.50 25.26 -1.17
C VAL A 15 22.84 26.32 -0.13
N VAL A 16 23.00 25.89 1.12
CA VAL A 16 23.35 26.74 2.26
C VAL A 16 24.71 26.30 2.79
N TYR A 17 25.63 27.24 2.93
CA TYR A 17 26.89 27.07 3.64
C TYR A 17 26.72 27.50 5.09
N ASP A 18 26.75 26.52 6.00
CA ASP A 18 26.58 26.74 7.43
C ASP A 18 27.87 26.34 8.17
N ARG A 19 28.40 27.27 8.96
CA ARG A 19 29.52 27.06 9.89
C ARG A 19 29.02 27.37 11.31
N PRO A 20 28.61 26.37 12.09
CA PRO A 20 28.04 26.62 13.41
C PRO A 20 29.01 27.26 14.41
N TRP A 21 30.32 27.00 14.30
CA TRP A 21 31.34 27.43 15.27
C TRP A 21 31.67 28.93 15.22
N ASP A 22 31.34 29.61 14.13
CA ASP A 22 31.42 31.06 14.00
C ASP A 22 30.04 31.70 13.77
N LYS A 23 28.96 30.92 13.88
CA LYS A 23 27.56 31.31 13.62
C LYS A 23 27.35 31.91 12.23
N HIS A 24 28.13 31.46 11.25
CA HIS A 24 28.01 31.92 9.87
C HIS A 24 27.05 31.02 9.10
N ARG A 25 26.05 31.63 8.46
CA ARG A 25 25.13 30.93 7.56
C ARG A 25 24.89 31.78 6.34
N GLU A 26 25.21 31.23 5.17
CA GLU A 26 25.10 31.93 3.90
C GLU A 26 24.44 31.05 2.84
N LEU A 27 23.66 31.69 1.99
CA LEU A 27 23.00 31.07 0.86
C LEU A 27 23.98 31.01 -0.32
N THR A 28 24.50 29.84 -0.62
CA THR A 28 25.54 29.67 -1.66
C THR A 28 24.96 29.59 -3.06
N SER A 29 23.77 29.01 -3.21
CA SER A 29 23.11 28.88 -4.52
C SER A 29 21.61 28.75 -4.35
N VAL A 30 20.88 29.39 -5.26
CA VAL A 30 19.44 29.16 -5.45
C VAL A 30 19.18 28.97 -6.93
N LYS A 31 18.57 27.84 -7.29
CA LYS A 31 18.13 27.57 -8.65
C LYS A 31 16.66 27.24 -8.61
N CYS A 32 15.82 28.10 -9.19
CA CYS A 32 14.38 27.91 -9.23
C CYS A 32 13.91 27.59 -10.64
N SER A 33 12.98 26.65 -10.75
CA SER A 33 12.32 26.28 -12.01
C SER A 33 10.80 26.38 -11.86
N PRO A 34 10.07 26.92 -12.86
CA PRO A 34 8.62 26.98 -12.82
C PRO A 34 7.99 25.59 -12.93
N ILE A 35 7.01 25.31 -12.06
CA ILE A 35 6.23 24.08 -12.09
C ILE A 35 5.03 24.31 -13.02
N ALA A 36 4.93 23.53 -14.10
CA ALA A 36 3.76 23.58 -14.99
C ALA A 36 2.46 23.21 -14.23
N ASP A 37 1.37 23.94 -14.51
CA ASP A 37 0.07 23.82 -13.83
C ASP A 37 -0.51 22.39 -13.79
N ASN A 38 -0.14 21.57 -14.77
CA ASN A 38 -0.52 20.16 -14.91
C ASN A 38 0.01 19.31 -13.73
N LYS A 39 1.14 19.70 -13.14
CA LYS A 39 1.77 19.06 -11.97
C LYS A 39 1.21 19.61 -10.65
N VAL A 40 0.64 20.81 -10.66
CA VAL A 40 -0.01 21.46 -9.50
C VAL A 40 -1.34 20.79 -9.18
N ARG A 41 -2.10 20.35 -10.20
CA ARG A 41 -3.35 19.58 -9.99
C ARG A 41 -3.11 18.23 -9.31
N ASN A 42 -1.92 17.64 -9.46
CA ASN A 42 -1.52 16.40 -8.81
C ASN A 42 -0.87 16.61 -7.41
N ARG A 43 -0.68 17.88 -7.00
CA ARG A 43 -0.26 18.28 -5.65
C ARG A 43 -1.44 18.83 -4.82
N ARG A 44 -2.69 18.64 -5.27
CA ARG A 44 -3.84 18.88 -4.40
C ARG A 44 -3.78 17.82 -3.28
N ASP A 45 -3.34 18.28 -2.11
CA ASP A 45 -3.45 17.65 -0.80
C ASP A 45 -2.56 16.43 -0.50
N VAL A 46 -1.24 16.56 -0.68
CA VAL A 46 -0.32 15.74 0.13
C VAL A 46 -0.35 16.31 1.55
N LEU A 47 -1.28 15.80 2.37
CA LEU A 47 -1.32 16.06 3.80
C LEU A 47 -0.02 15.51 4.41
N VAL A 48 0.86 16.40 4.88
CA VAL A 48 2.08 16.01 5.59
C VAL A 48 1.68 15.22 6.83
N GLY A 49 2.13 13.96 6.92
CA GLY A 49 1.78 13.03 8.01
C GLY A 49 0.55 12.15 7.75
N GLY A 50 -0.17 12.32 6.62
CA GLY A 50 -1.22 11.40 6.18
C GLY A 50 -0.66 10.19 5.40
N PRO A 51 -1.47 9.13 5.16
CA PRO A 51 -1.05 8.01 4.32
C PRO A 51 -0.75 8.47 2.89
N SER A 52 0.44 8.16 2.39
CA SER A 52 0.88 8.43 1.02
C SER A 52 0.96 7.14 0.20
N PRO A 53 0.67 7.17 -1.12
CA PRO A 53 0.87 6.02 -2.00
C PRO A 53 2.31 5.47 -1.90
N ALA A 54 2.43 4.15 -1.87
CA ALA A 54 3.70 3.43 -1.82
C ALA A 54 3.78 2.43 -2.99
N ASP A 55 5.00 2.15 -3.44
CA ASP A 55 5.24 1.14 -4.47
C ASP A 55 5.01 -0.27 -3.87
N PRO A 56 4.11 -1.10 -4.44
CA PRO A 56 3.94 -2.50 -4.04
C PRO A 56 5.22 -3.34 -4.10
N ASN A 57 6.21 -2.92 -4.90
CA ASN A 57 7.49 -3.60 -5.04
C ASN A 57 8.52 -3.21 -3.99
N ASN A 58 8.24 -2.20 -3.17
CA ASN A 58 9.11 -1.81 -2.07
C ASN A 58 9.27 -2.96 -1.07
N ASP A 59 10.48 -3.18 -0.58
CA ASP A 59 10.76 -4.30 0.32
C ASP A 59 9.99 -4.22 1.63
N GLY A 60 9.80 -3.03 2.20
CA GLY A 60 8.96 -2.83 3.38
C GLY A 60 7.51 -3.24 3.14
N VAL A 61 6.97 -2.89 1.97
CA VAL A 61 5.61 -3.29 1.56
C VAL A 61 5.50 -4.80 1.36
N LYS A 62 6.49 -5.43 0.70
CA LYS A 62 6.52 -6.89 0.51
C LYS A 62 6.58 -7.63 1.84
N GLU A 63 7.43 -7.20 2.76
CA GLU A 63 7.56 -7.82 4.08
C GLU A 63 6.31 -7.60 4.94
N ALA A 64 5.70 -6.41 4.87
CA ALA A 64 4.41 -6.15 5.52
C ALA A 64 3.28 -7.02 4.93
N ALA A 65 3.24 -7.19 3.60
CA ALA A 65 2.25 -8.03 2.93
C ALA A 65 2.41 -9.51 3.32
N LYS A 66 3.64 -10.04 3.33
CA LYS A 66 3.93 -11.41 3.77
C LYS A 66 3.47 -11.64 5.21
N PHE A 67 3.81 -10.72 6.11
CA PHE A 67 3.39 -10.76 7.50
C PHE A 67 1.86 -10.73 7.62
N ALA A 68 1.19 -9.83 6.88
CA ALA A 68 -0.26 -9.72 6.89
C ALA A 68 -0.93 -11.01 6.43
N VAL A 69 -0.46 -11.64 5.35
CA VAL A 69 -1.04 -12.90 4.86
C VAL A 69 -0.93 -14.01 5.91
N ALA A 70 0.25 -14.16 6.53
CA ALA A 70 0.44 -15.17 7.58
C ALA A 70 -0.50 -14.94 8.78
N GLU A 71 -0.70 -13.69 9.17
CA GLU A 71 -1.55 -13.33 10.30
C GLU A 71 -3.06 -13.44 9.97
N VAL A 72 -3.46 -13.09 8.75
CA VAL A 72 -4.82 -13.33 8.23
C VAL A 72 -5.13 -14.83 8.23
N ASP A 73 -4.17 -15.64 7.77
CA ASP A 73 -4.30 -17.11 7.79
C ASP A 73 -4.40 -17.64 9.22
N ARG A 74 -3.59 -17.13 10.15
CA ARG A 74 -3.66 -17.55 11.55
C ARG A 74 -5.01 -17.24 12.19
N ARG A 75 -5.64 -16.12 11.81
CA ARG A 75 -6.95 -15.68 12.33
C ARG A 75 -8.14 -16.31 11.60
N SER A 76 -7.96 -16.87 10.40
CA SER A 76 -9.05 -17.44 9.63
C SER A 76 -9.42 -18.85 10.11
N ASN A 77 -10.71 -19.20 10.04
CA ASN A 77 -11.20 -20.53 10.41
C ASN A 77 -11.01 -21.59 9.30
N SER A 78 -10.30 -21.27 8.21
CA SER A 78 -10.02 -22.27 7.17
C SER A 78 -8.99 -23.29 7.65
N LEU A 79 -9.15 -24.55 7.21
CA LEU A 79 -8.14 -25.59 7.40
C LEU A 79 -6.95 -25.43 6.44
N PHE A 80 -7.11 -24.62 5.39
CA PHE A 80 -6.13 -24.42 4.34
C PHE A 80 -5.51 -23.03 4.42
N SER A 81 -4.25 -22.92 3.98
CA SER A 81 -3.51 -21.66 3.94
C SER A 81 -3.93 -20.82 2.73
N SER A 82 -3.82 -19.50 2.85
CA SER A 82 -4.04 -18.57 1.74
C SER A 82 -2.73 -18.20 1.07
N LYS A 83 -2.81 -17.89 -0.21
CA LYS A 83 -1.71 -17.35 -1.00
C LYS A 83 -2.04 -15.95 -1.46
N LEU A 84 -1.06 -15.06 -1.36
CA LEU A 84 -1.13 -13.73 -1.96
C LEU A 84 -1.10 -13.85 -3.48
N LEU A 85 -2.15 -13.38 -4.14
CA LEU A 85 -2.18 -13.24 -5.60
C LEU A 85 -1.55 -11.92 -6.03
N VAL A 86 -2.02 -10.81 -5.44
CA VAL A 86 -1.57 -9.46 -5.81
C VAL A 86 -1.79 -8.47 -4.68
N VAL A 87 -0.90 -7.50 -4.58
CA VAL A 87 -1.09 -6.27 -3.80
C VAL A 87 -1.73 -5.25 -4.73
N LYS A 88 -3.03 -4.98 -4.54
CA LYS A 88 -3.81 -4.05 -5.38
C LYS A 88 -3.43 -2.60 -5.13
N GLU A 89 -3.27 -2.26 -3.86
CA GLU A 89 -2.94 -0.92 -3.40
C GLU A 89 -2.00 -1.01 -2.21
N ALA A 90 -1.05 -0.08 -2.13
CA ALA A 90 -0.18 0.09 -0.99
C ALA A 90 -0.07 1.58 -0.63
N LYS A 91 -0.20 1.90 0.64
CA LYS A 91 0.07 3.24 1.18
C LYS A 91 0.87 3.10 2.47
N THR A 92 1.73 4.08 2.73
CA THR A 92 2.54 4.16 3.95
C THR A 92 2.23 5.44 4.71
N GLN A 93 2.31 5.39 6.02
CA GLN A 93 2.21 6.56 6.89
C GLN A 93 3.29 6.49 7.96
N VAL A 94 4.11 7.52 8.06
CA VAL A 94 5.13 7.65 9.12
C VAL A 94 4.46 8.17 10.39
N VAL A 95 4.66 7.45 11.50
CA VAL A 95 4.17 7.78 12.84
C VAL A 95 5.31 7.50 13.84
N ALA A 96 5.04 7.03 15.07
CA ALA A 96 6.05 6.44 15.95
C ALA A 96 6.52 5.03 15.47
N GLY A 97 6.66 4.87 14.15
CA GLY A 97 6.75 3.63 13.39
C GLY A 97 6.29 3.88 11.96
N VAL A 98 5.91 2.83 11.24
CA VAL A 98 5.32 2.93 9.91
C VAL A 98 4.03 2.11 9.87
N ASN A 99 2.93 2.74 9.47
CA ASN A 99 1.72 2.02 9.09
C ASN A 99 1.76 1.70 7.59
N TYR A 100 1.54 0.44 7.24
CA TYR A 100 1.34 -0.03 5.89
C TYR A 100 -0.14 -0.36 5.69
N TYR A 101 -0.83 0.43 4.87
CA TYR A 101 -2.20 0.19 4.46
C TYR A 101 -2.16 -0.58 3.15
N LEU A 102 -2.58 -1.84 3.16
CA LEU A 102 -2.48 -2.71 2.00
C LEU A 102 -3.86 -3.25 1.64
N LYS A 103 -4.15 -3.26 0.34
CA LYS A 103 -5.28 -4.00 -0.23
C LYS A 103 -4.74 -5.24 -0.93
N LEU A 104 -5.01 -6.40 -0.36
CA LEU A 104 -4.46 -7.69 -0.78
C LEU A 104 -5.55 -8.53 -1.42
N GLN A 105 -5.21 -9.25 -2.49
CA GLN A 105 -6.07 -10.32 -3.01
C GLN A 105 -5.47 -11.67 -2.66
N LEU A 106 -6.24 -12.47 -1.94
CA LEU A 106 -5.85 -13.77 -1.40
C LEU A 106 -6.70 -14.86 -2.03
N VAL A 107 -6.11 -16.04 -2.21
CA VAL A 107 -6.83 -17.25 -2.63
C VAL A 107 -6.43 -18.42 -1.76
N GLU A 108 -7.39 -19.27 -1.44
CA GLU A 108 -7.13 -20.50 -0.70
C GLU A 108 -6.27 -21.47 -1.52
N THR A 109 -5.32 -22.11 -0.85
CA THR A 109 -4.43 -23.11 -1.44
C THR A 109 -4.88 -24.53 -1.11
N ASN A 110 -4.24 -25.51 -1.73
CA ASN A 110 -4.42 -26.94 -1.39
C ASN A 110 -3.64 -27.36 -0.13
N CYS A 111 -2.83 -26.48 0.45
CA CYS A 111 -2.01 -26.78 1.62
C CYS A 111 -2.79 -26.55 2.90
N ARG A 112 -2.74 -27.53 3.81
CA ARG A 112 -3.27 -27.37 5.17
C ARG A 112 -2.39 -26.43 5.98
N LYS A 113 -3.00 -25.67 6.88
CA LYS A 113 -2.26 -24.87 7.86
C LYS A 113 -1.41 -25.80 8.73
N GLY A 114 -0.14 -25.42 8.95
CA GLY A 114 0.82 -26.23 9.72
C GLY A 114 1.53 -27.33 8.92
N ALA A 115 1.17 -27.56 7.64
CA ALA A 115 2.03 -28.34 6.75
C ALA A 115 3.26 -27.51 6.36
N GLU A 116 4.40 -28.16 6.08
CA GLU A 116 5.55 -27.48 5.51
C GLU A 116 5.15 -26.80 4.20
N VAL A 117 5.18 -25.47 4.18
CA VAL A 117 4.85 -24.66 3.01
C VAL A 117 5.98 -24.81 2.01
N ASN A 118 5.93 -25.87 1.21
CA ASN A 118 6.87 -26.11 0.13
C ASN A 118 6.30 -25.64 -1.21
N SER A 119 7.11 -25.74 -2.26
CA SER A 119 6.79 -25.32 -3.62
C SER A 119 5.53 -25.96 -4.21
N ALA A 120 4.94 -26.97 -3.57
CA ALA A 120 3.71 -27.64 -4.01
C ALA A 120 2.42 -26.88 -3.63
N CYS A 121 2.48 -25.87 -2.75
CA CYS A 121 1.31 -25.07 -2.38
C CYS A 121 0.84 -24.18 -3.54
N SER A 122 -0.23 -24.62 -4.19
CA SER A 122 -0.80 -24.00 -5.37
C SER A 122 -2.16 -23.39 -5.07
N ALA A 123 -2.45 -22.26 -5.73
CA ALA A 123 -3.78 -21.67 -5.69
C ALA A 123 -4.78 -22.67 -6.29
N VAL A 124 -5.86 -22.96 -5.56
CA VAL A 124 -6.87 -23.90 -6.04
C VAL A 124 -7.79 -23.18 -7.02
N SER A 125 -7.84 -23.67 -8.26
CA SER A 125 -8.75 -23.15 -9.29
C SER A 125 -10.20 -23.36 -8.87
N GLY A 126 -11.03 -22.31 -9.01
CA GLY A 126 -12.45 -22.35 -8.62
C GLY A 126 -12.74 -21.95 -7.17
N LYS A 127 -11.73 -21.60 -6.37
CA LYS A 127 -11.93 -20.95 -5.06
C LYS A 127 -12.20 -19.46 -5.23
N VAL A 128 -13.03 -18.92 -4.35
CA VAL A 128 -13.39 -17.50 -4.35
C VAL A 128 -12.20 -16.68 -3.89
N ILE A 129 -11.80 -15.69 -4.69
CA ILE A 129 -10.77 -14.72 -4.32
C ILE A 129 -11.32 -13.84 -3.20
N GLN A 130 -10.54 -13.66 -2.14
CA GLN A 130 -10.84 -12.73 -1.06
C GLN A 130 -10.05 -11.45 -1.27
N GLU A 131 -10.71 -10.30 -1.16
CA GLU A 131 -10.05 -9.01 -1.05
C GLU A 131 -9.98 -8.60 0.42
N CYS A 132 -8.77 -8.31 0.89
CA CYS A 132 -8.49 -7.97 2.27
C CYS A 132 -7.85 -6.58 2.37
N ASP A 133 -8.51 -5.66 3.07
CA ASP A 133 -7.93 -4.41 3.53
C ASP A 133 -7.25 -4.65 4.88
N VAL A 134 -5.94 -4.43 4.95
CA VAL A 134 -5.13 -4.67 6.14
C VAL A 134 -4.31 -3.45 6.50
N VAL A 135 -4.04 -3.30 7.80
CA VAL A 135 -3.09 -2.30 8.31
C VAL A 135 -2.05 -3.01 9.15
N VAL A 136 -0.78 -2.91 8.73
CA VAL A 136 0.37 -3.45 9.46
C VAL A 136 1.14 -2.30 10.06
N TYR A 137 1.31 -2.31 11.37
CA TYR A 137 2.17 -1.37 12.07
C TYR A 137 3.54 -2.00 12.31
N ASP A 138 4.60 -1.29 11.95
CA ASP A 138 5.99 -1.76 12.02
C ASP A 138 6.88 -0.74 12.73
N ARG A 139 7.64 -1.21 13.73
CA ARG A 139 8.70 -0.45 14.41
C ARG A 139 10.01 -1.24 14.33
N PRO A 140 10.84 -1.02 13.30
CA PRO A 140 12.04 -1.81 13.08
C PRO A 140 13.05 -1.77 14.25
N TRP A 141 13.18 -0.63 14.92
CA TRP A 141 14.13 -0.44 16.04
C TRP A 141 13.78 -1.23 17.30
N ASP A 142 12.54 -1.71 17.41
CA ASP A 142 12.04 -2.52 18.53
C ASP A 142 11.62 -3.93 18.07
N LYS A 143 11.84 -4.26 16.79
CA LYS A 143 11.41 -5.51 16.15
C LYS A 143 9.92 -5.82 16.38
N HIS A 144 9.11 -4.77 16.49
CA HIS A 144 7.68 -4.89 16.73
C HIS A 144 6.91 -4.78 15.42
N ARG A 145 6.14 -5.80 15.09
CA ARG A 145 5.23 -5.79 13.94
C ARG A 145 3.90 -6.40 14.31
N GLU A 146 2.82 -5.72 13.98
CA GLU A 146 1.47 -6.14 14.35
C GLU A 146 0.45 -5.85 13.25
N LEU A 147 -0.55 -6.72 13.14
CA LEU A 147 -1.71 -6.50 12.29
C LEU A 147 -2.78 -5.77 13.11
N THR A 148 -2.86 -4.46 12.95
CA THR A 148 -3.75 -3.57 13.70
C THR A 148 -5.17 -3.56 13.15
N SER A 149 -5.33 -3.81 11.85
CA SER A 149 -6.65 -3.91 11.23
C SER A 149 -6.67 -4.95 10.13
N VAL A 150 -7.80 -5.66 10.02
CA VAL A 150 -8.08 -6.64 8.97
C VAL A 150 -9.56 -6.62 8.65
N LYS A 151 -9.88 -6.48 7.36
CA LYS A 151 -11.23 -6.64 6.82
C LYS A 151 -11.13 -7.39 5.51
N CYS A 152 -11.70 -8.58 5.45
CA CYS A 152 -11.71 -9.40 4.25
C CYS A 152 -13.13 -9.60 3.74
N SER A 153 -13.29 -9.61 2.42
CA SER A 153 -14.56 -9.88 1.77
C SER A 153 -14.37 -10.69 0.48
N PRO A 154 -15.31 -11.58 0.14
CA PRO A 154 -15.27 -12.30 -1.14
C PRO A 154 -15.43 -11.33 -2.31
N ILE A 155 -14.60 -11.48 -3.34
CA ILE A 155 -14.79 -10.78 -4.62
C ILE A 155 -15.95 -11.47 -5.32
N ALA A 156 -17.14 -10.88 -5.28
CA ALA A 156 -18.28 -11.36 -6.04
C ALA A 156 -18.09 -11.02 -7.53
N ASP A 157 -17.81 -12.03 -8.36
CA ASP A 157 -17.87 -11.91 -9.81
C ASP A 157 -19.32 -11.71 -10.29
N ASN A 158 -19.82 -10.47 -10.22
CA ASN A 158 -21.11 -10.10 -10.82
C ASN A 158 -21.09 -10.12 -12.37
N LYS A 159 -20.07 -10.69 -13.02
CA LYS A 159 -19.94 -10.79 -14.48
C LYS A 159 -20.18 -12.19 -15.09
N VAL A 160 -20.40 -13.23 -14.29
CA VAL A 160 -20.61 -14.61 -14.83
C VAL A 160 -22.06 -15.09 -14.72
N ARG A 161 -22.94 -14.36 -14.01
CA ARG A 161 -24.37 -14.74 -13.89
C ARG A 161 -25.26 -14.33 -15.06
N ASN A 162 -24.81 -13.48 -15.98
CA ASN A 162 -25.67 -12.93 -17.03
C ASN A 162 -25.47 -13.57 -18.42
N ARG A 163 -25.01 -14.83 -18.50
CA ARG A 163 -24.77 -15.53 -19.78
C ARG A 163 -25.28 -16.98 -19.86
N ARG A 164 -26.13 -17.43 -18.91
CA ARG A 164 -26.70 -18.79 -18.94
C ARG A 164 -28.23 -18.87 -18.92
N ASP A 165 -28.94 -17.80 -19.29
CA ASP A 165 -30.39 -17.82 -19.46
C ASP A 165 -30.80 -17.31 -20.85
N VAL A 166 -30.32 -17.96 -21.91
CA VAL A 166 -30.90 -17.82 -23.27
C VAL A 166 -30.88 -19.20 -23.95
N LEU A 167 -32.09 -19.79 -24.01
CA LEU A 167 -32.57 -20.89 -24.87
C LEU A 167 -32.42 -22.35 -24.36
N VAL A 168 -33.34 -22.74 -23.47
CA VAL A 168 -34.11 -23.99 -23.63
C VAL A 168 -35.59 -23.62 -23.61
N GLY A 169 -36.34 -23.98 -24.66
CA GLY A 169 -37.81 -24.09 -24.62
C GLY A 169 -38.56 -23.22 -25.63
N GLY A 170 -39.14 -23.87 -26.63
CA GLY A 170 -40.06 -23.30 -27.63
C GLY A 170 -40.09 -24.14 -28.88
#